data_AF-A0A3D8PWN1-F1
#
_entry.id   AF-A0A3D8PWN1-F1
#
_cell.length_a   1.000
_cell.length_b   1.000
_cell.length_c   1.000
_cell.angle_alpha   90.00
_cell.angle_beta   90.00
_cell.angle_gamma   90.00
#
_symmetry.space_group_name_H-M   'P 1'
#
loop_
_entity.id
_entity.type
_entity.pdbx_description
1 polymer ?
#
loop_
_entity_poly.entity_id
_entity_poly.type
_entity_poly.pdbx_seq_one_letter_code
_entity_poly.pdbx_strand_id
1 'polypeptide(L)'
;MAVENNTIIKKMINELNLAKENQHNQDTMVRHISNVKVLCDLFIEEESTPAVITRSKDSNEISEEELRAMIGNQGQIKKVVIDDEEEANGGSIFDF
;
A
#
# COMPACT_ATOMS: atom_id res chain seq x y z
N MET A 1 17.53 -9.12 16.96
CA MET A 1 17.82 -7.82 16.32
C MET A 1 19.23 -7.77 15.71
N ALA A 2 20.35 -7.51 16.41
CA ALA A 2 21.66 -7.39 15.74
C ALA A 2 22.21 -8.68 15.08
N VAL A 3 21.89 -9.85 15.65
CA VAL A 3 22.32 -11.16 15.13
C VAL A 3 21.54 -11.55 13.85
N GLU A 4 20.30 -11.07 13.71
CA GLU A 4 19.46 -11.32 12.53
C GLU A 4 19.96 -10.52 11.33
N ASN A 5 20.31 -9.24 11.52
CA ASN A 5 20.84 -8.39 10.46
C ASN A 5 22.13 -8.96 9.85
N ASN A 6 23.05 -9.45 10.70
CA ASN A 6 24.28 -10.08 10.22
C ASN A 6 24.00 -11.37 9.42
N THR A 7 22.96 -12.11 9.79
CA THR A 7 22.54 -13.33 9.11
C THR A 7 21.93 -13.03 7.74
N ILE A 8 21.12 -11.98 7.63
CA ILE A 8 20.53 -11.53 6.36
C ILE A 8 21.63 -11.07 5.40
N ILE A 9 22.56 -10.23 5.87
CA ILE A 9 23.70 -9.77 5.07
C ILE A 9 24.54 -10.96 4.57
N LYS A 10 24.80 -11.97 5.42
CA LYS A 10 25.49 -13.20 5.01
C LYS A 10 24.74 -13.96 3.91
N LYS A 11 23.41 -14.06 4.00
CA LYS A 11 22.59 -14.69 2.96
C LYS A 11 22.67 -13.93 1.64
N MET A 12 22.61 -12.59 1.68
CA MET A 12 22.76 -11.77 0.47
C MET A 12 24.12 -11.97 -0.20
N ILE A 13 25.21 -12.00 0.58
CA ILE A 13 26.56 -12.27 0.06
C ILE A 13 26.63 -13.65 -0.60
N ASN A 14 26.02 -14.67 0.02
CA ASN A 14 25.99 -16.02 -0.54
C ASN A 14 25.22 -16.07 -1.88
N GLU A 15 24.04 -15.46 -1.95
CA GLU A 15 23.26 -15.40 -3.21
C GLU A 15 24.02 -14.65 -4.32
N LEU A 16 24.74 -13.57 -3.99
CA LEU A 16 25.58 -12.86 -4.96
C LEU A 16 26.75 -13.70 -5.46
N ASN A 17 27.39 -14.49 -4.58
CA ASN A 17 28.45 -15.41 -4.98
C ASN A 17 27.89 -16.51 -5.91
N LEU A 18 26.72 -17.08 -5.58
CA LEU A 18 26.05 -18.07 -6.43
C LEU A 18 25.65 -17.48 -7.80
N ALA A 19 25.17 -16.24 -7.84
CA ALA A 19 24.89 -15.55 -9.10
C ALA A 19 26.16 -15.39 -9.95
N LYS A 20 27.29 -15.04 -9.31
CA LYS A 20 28.59 -14.90 -9.99
C LYS A 20 29.12 -16.23 -10.52
N GLU A 21 29.00 -17.32 -9.75
CA GLU A 21 29.39 -18.66 -10.19
C GLU A 21 28.53 -19.16 -11.36
N ASN A 22 27.25 -18.79 -11.36
CA ASN A 22 26.30 -19.15 -12.41
C ASN A 22 26.20 -18.12 -13.54
N GLN A 23 27.20 -17.23 -13.72
CA GLN A 23 27.21 -16.21 -14.78
C GLN A 23 26.99 -16.75 -16.21
N HIS A 24 27.29 -18.04 -16.42
CA HIS A 24 27.14 -18.72 -17.70
C HIS A 24 25.69 -19.15 -17.99
N ASN A 25 24.82 -19.16 -16.98
CA ASN A 25 23.40 -19.48 -17.11
C ASN A 25 22.58 -18.28 -16.64
N GLN A 26 22.04 -17.53 -17.62
CA GLN A 26 21.31 -16.29 -17.38
C GLN A 26 20.07 -16.50 -16.50
N ASP A 27 19.30 -17.57 -16.72
CA ASP A 27 18.08 -17.83 -15.95
C ASP A 27 18.39 -18.07 -14.46
N THR A 28 19.43 -18.86 -14.16
CA THR A 28 19.81 -19.12 -12.76
C THR A 28 20.46 -17.90 -12.12
N MET A 29 21.27 -17.14 -12.85
CA MET A 29 21.85 -15.88 -12.37
C MET A 29 20.75 -14.86 -12.01
N VAL A 30 19.77 -14.65 -12.90
CA VAL A 30 18.65 -13.72 -12.66
C VAL A 30 17.82 -14.16 -11.46
N ARG A 31 17.61 -15.47 -11.27
CA ARG A 31 16.93 -16.00 -10.09
C ARG A 31 17.65 -15.65 -8.78
N HIS A 32 18.96 -15.84 -8.72
CA HIS A 32 19.76 -15.47 -7.53
C HIS A 32 19.72 -13.96 -7.26
N ILE A 33 19.77 -13.12 -8.31
CA ILE A 33 19.63 -11.67 -8.17
C ILE A 33 18.23 -11.30 -7.64
N SER A 34 17.18 -11.97 -8.13
CA SER A 34 15.81 -11.77 -7.62
C SER A 34 15.69 -12.12 -6.14
N ASN A 35 16.36 -13.18 -5.69
CA ASN A 35 16.38 -13.54 -4.26
C ASN A 35 17.03 -12.44 -3.43
N VAL A 36 18.14 -11.85 -3.89
CA VAL A 36 18.79 -10.72 -3.21
C VAL A 36 17.84 -9.53 -3.11
N LYS A 37 17.09 -9.20 -4.17
CA LYS A 37 16.09 -8.13 -4.14
C LYS A 37 15.04 -8.38 -3.06
N VAL A 38 14.48 -9.59 -2.98
CA VAL A 38 13.48 -9.94 -1.96
C VAL A 38 14.07 -9.84 -0.55
N LEU A 39 15.32 -10.29 -0.35
CA LEU A 39 16.00 -10.14 0.94
C LEU A 39 16.19 -8.67 1.34
N CYS A 40 16.47 -7.77 0.39
CA CYS A 40 16.51 -6.32 0.64
C CYS A 40 15.12 -5.78 1.02
N ASP A 41 14.08 -6.18 0.28
CA ASP A 41 12.71 -5.71 0.50
C ASP A 41 12.24 -6.10 1.92
N LEU A 42 12.46 -7.37 2.32
CA LEU A 42 12.17 -7.85 3.69
C LEU A 42 12.97 -7.11 4.77
N PHE A 43 14.24 -6.80 4.50
CA PHE A 43 15.11 -6.10 5.46
C PHE A 43 14.65 -4.67 5.74
N ILE A 44 14.14 -3.97 4.72
CA ILE A 44 13.62 -2.60 4.82
C ILE A 44 12.23 -2.59 5.49
N GLU A 45 11.40 -3.59 5.21
CA GLU A 45 10.07 -3.73 5.82
C GLU A 45 10.13 -3.98 7.34
N GLU A 46 11.13 -4.72 7.83
CA GLU A 46 11.34 -4.90 9.28
C GLU A 46 11.68 -3.58 10.00
N GLU A 47 12.46 -2.68 9.38
CA GLU A 47 12.70 -1.32 9.91
C GLU A 47 11.47 -0.41 9.82
N SER A 48 10.46 -0.78 9.02
CA SER A 48 9.26 0.04 8.76
C SER A 48 8.13 -0.16 9.78
N THR A 49 8.33 -0.99 10.81
CA THR A 49 7.45 -1.01 12.00
C THR A 49 7.84 0.10 12.97
N PRO A 50 6.88 0.92 13.45
CA PRO A 50 6.76 2.31 13.03
C PRO A 50 7.59 3.28 13.89
N ALA A 51 8.74 3.68 13.38
CA ALA A 51 9.28 5.01 13.69
C ALA A 51 8.65 6.01 12.70
N VAL A 52 7.45 6.51 13.05
CA VAL A 52 6.86 7.79 12.61
C VAL A 52 7.41 8.29 11.25
N ILE A 53 7.09 7.59 10.16
CA ILE A 53 7.24 8.18 8.84
C ILE A 53 5.95 8.96 8.58
N THR A 54 5.95 10.22 9.01
CA THR A 54 5.08 11.24 8.45
C THR A 54 5.43 11.39 6.98
N ARG A 55 4.88 10.54 6.12
CA ARG A 55 4.80 10.79 4.69
C ARG A 55 3.35 10.69 4.26
N SER A 56 2.88 11.84 3.78
CA SER A 56 1.88 11.96 2.73
C SER A 56 0.47 11.58 3.15
N LYS A 57 -0.17 12.46 3.92
CA LYS A 57 -1.58 12.73 3.71
C LYS A 57 -1.71 13.92 2.75
N ASP A 58 -1.31 13.72 1.50
CA ASP A 58 -1.94 14.44 0.39
C ASP A 58 -3.35 13.85 0.21
N SER A 59 -4.19 14.00 1.23
CA SER A 59 -5.63 13.90 1.03
C SER A 59 -6.06 15.30 0.68
N ASN A 60 -6.07 15.58 -0.62
CA ASN A 60 -7.00 16.46 -1.32
C ASN A 60 -8.07 17.06 -0.38
N GLU A 61 -7.71 18.10 0.39
CA GLU A 61 -8.64 18.84 1.22
C GLU A 61 -9.40 19.74 0.25
N ILE A 62 -10.48 19.20 -0.31
CA ILE A 62 -11.44 20.00 -1.05
C ILE A 62 -11.86 21.12 -0.12
N SER A 63 -11.53 22.36 -0.49
CA SER A 63 -11.86 23.54 0.33
C SER A 63 -13.37 23.61 0.54
N GLU A 64 -13.83 24.12 1.69
CA GLU A 64 -15.27 24.31 1.94
C GLU A 64 -15.96 25.09 0.81
N GLU A 65 -15.23 25.99 0.13
CA GLU A 65 -15.74 26.72 -1.03
C GLU A 65 -15.90 25.84 -2.28
N GLU A 66 -15.02 24.86 -2.49
CA GLU A 66 -15.12 23.90 -3.61
C GLU A 66 -16.22 22.87 -3.34
N LEU A 67 -16.37 22.40 -2.10
CA LEU A 67 -17.50 21.57 -1.66
C LEU A 67 -18.84 22.30 -1.86
N ARG A 68 -18.90 23.60 -1.54
CA ARG A 68 -20.09 24.43 -1.73
C ARG A 68 -20.41 24.65 -3.20
N ALA A 69 -19.40 24.74 -4.06
CA ALA A 69 -19.59 24.83 -5.51
C ALA A 69 -20.11 23.51 -6.11
N MET A 70 -19.66 22.35 -5.59
CA MET A 70 -20.14 21.03 -6.04
C MET A 70 -21.56 20.70 -5.57
N ILE A 71 -21.95 21.07 -4.35
CA ILE A 71 -23.29 20.82 -3.80
C ILE A 71 -24.35 21.74 -4.43
N GLY A 72 -23.93 22.85 -5.03
CA GLY A 72 -24.85 23.89 -5.48
C GLY A 72 -25.52 24.57 -4.29
N ASN A 73 -26.05 25.76 -4.49
CA ASN A 73 -26.52 26.63 -3.40
C ASN A 73 -27.83 26.12 -2.77
N GLN A 74 -27.81 24.97 -2.09
CA GLN A 74 -28.91 24.50 -1.23
C GLN A 74 -28.62 24.91 0.20
N GLY A 75 -29.40 25.87 0.67
CA GLY A 75 -29.22 26.54 1.95
C GLY A 75 -29.32 25.61 3.15
N GLN A 76 -28.58 26.00 4.20
CA GLN A 76 -28.79 25.69 5.62
C GLN A 76 -29.32 24.28 5.91
N ILE A 77 -28.38 23.36 6.16
CA ILE A 77 -28.67 22.03 6.71
C ILE A 77 -29.33 22.22 8.08
N LYS A 78 -30.67 22.15 8.11
CA LYS A 78 -31.42 21.93 9.34
C LYS A 78 -31.11 20.52 9.82
N LYS A 79 -30.77 20.42 11.10
CA LYS A 79 -30.54 19.19 11.85
C LYS A 79 -31.80 18.31 11.73
N VAL A 80 -31.75 17.27 10.89
CA VAL A 80 -32.83 16.28 10.77
C VAL A 80 -32.54 15.16 11.76
N VAL A 81 -33.48 15.01 12.70
CA VAL A 81 -33.64 13.87 13.59
C VAL A 81 -33.85 12.64 12.72
N ILE A 82 -33.08 11.58 12.96
CA ILE A 82 -33.27 10.28 12.33
C ILE A 82 -34.60 9.72 12.85
N ASP A 83 -35.58 9.61 11.97
CA ASP A 83 -36.80 8.82 12.16
C ASP A 83 -36.87 7.84 10.98
N ASP A 84 -37.20 6.59 11.29
CA ASP A 84 -37.30 5.46 10.38
C ASP A 84 -38.24 5.76 9.20
N GLU A 85 -37.87 5.37 7.98
CA GLU A 85 -38.84 4.85 7.00
C GLU A 85 -38.16 4.07 5.87
N GLU A 86 -38.72 2.89 5.67
CA GLU A 86 -38.38 1.83 4.74
C GLU A 86 -38.55 2.27 3.28
N GLU A 87 -37.54 2.12 2.41
CA GLU A 87 -37.65 1.85 0.95
C GLU A 87 -36.32 2.13 0.21
N ALA A 88 -35.32 1.28 0.41
CA ALA A 88 -34.08 1.33 -0.40
C ALA A 88 -33.68 -0.02 -1.02
N ASN A 89 -34.63 -0.97 -1.10
CA ASN A 89 -34.48 -2.23 -1.82
C ASN A 89 -35.74 -2.49 -2.66
N GLY A 90 -35.89 -1.77 -3.78
CA GLY A 90 -37.05 -1.93 -4.66
C GLY A 90 -36.78 -1.46 -6.08
N GLY A 91 -36.20 -2.34 -6.90
CA GLY A 91 -36.06 -2.13 -8.35
C GLY A 91 -35.03 -3.05 -8.99
N SER A 92 -35.36 -4.35 -9.10
CA SER A 92 -34.51 -5.36 -9.77
C SER A 92 -34.22 -4.99 -11.22
N ILE A 93 -32.93 -5.03 -11.62
CA ILE A 93 -32.44 -4.72 -12.98
C ILE A 93 -32.03 -5.98 -13.78
N PHE A 94 -32.29 -7.18 -13.24
CA PHE A 94 -32.09 -8.45 -13.97
C PHE A 94 -33.44 -9.01 -14.38
N ASP A 95 -33.88 -8.63 -15.57
CA ASP A 95 -34.96 -9.29 -16.33
C ASP A 95 -34.28 -10.36 -17.21
N PHE A 96 -34.54 -11.64 -16.93
CA PHE A 96 -34.05 -12.81 -17.68
C PHE A 96 -35.20 -13.44 -18.48
#